data_AF-A0A8S3TML9-F1
#
_entry.id   AF-A0A8S3TML9-F1
#
_cell.length_a   1.000
_cell.length_b   1.000
_cell.length_c   1.000
_cell.angle_alpha   90.00
_cell.angle_beta   90.00
_cell.angle_gamma   90.00
#
_symmetry.space_group_name_H-M   'P 1'
#
loop_
_entity.id
_entity.type
_entity.pdbx_description
1 polymer ?
#
loop_
_entity_poly.entity_id
_entity_poly.type
_entity_poly.pdbx_seq_one_letter_code
_entity_poly.pdbx_strand_id
1 'polypeptide(L)'
;MSLGTDPAHGIQERRQSVAIHAGLPGRRRSTVGSLLVNTESLKERQQKAKEARDVRKSLLQPHHKFLMQMVAQHLALDYSVLEDFVLDAERQVTLITDFCVKDGSRSVKFYYQEAIIPLLEECGRTISGAGKGAVASRVLVTSGTGERLRGICVYFLRTKSDIALTSKNIYDKWKELDKKITDSANETKDNVKYLYTLEKYCEPLYRCDPVSMTNCLPGLINSIRMIHSISRYYNTSERMTSLFIKVTNQMVTACKNYITDHGVNRIWDQQRQPLIEKLQNCVNLYKNYQTVFQKTKQKIEQTPGEKPFEFSEMYIFGKFETFCRRLDKIITLLNYIQIFSTLSESKVEGIETYGGRFQQILGSIKKKPYDFLDQRKVDFDIDFEDFKRQLGELEASTLNFFTL
;
A
#
# COMPACT_ATOMS: atom_id res chain seq x y z
N MET A 1 16.09 42.26 -10.67
CA MET A 1 16.81 42.31 -11.95
C MET A 1 16.00 41.49 -12.94
N SER A 2 14.90 41.98 -13.53
CA SER A 2 14.75 42.97 -14.61
C SER A 2 15.61 42.75 -15.86
N LEU A 3 14.88 42.46 -16.96
CA LEU A 3 15.14 42.78 -18.39
C LEU A 3 16.19 41.92 -19.10
N GLY A 4 16.04 41.51 -20.36
CA GLY A 4 15.06 41.78 -21.43
C GLY A 4 15.47 40.95 -22.67
N THR A 5 14.51 40.43 -23.43
CA THR A 5 14.13 40.87 -24.80
C THR A 5 15.08 40.46 -25.93
N ASP A 6 14.54 39.58 -26.78
CA ASP A 6 14.81 39.35 -28.21
C ASP A 6 14.88 40.67 -29.03
N PRO A 7 15.49 40.71 -30.24
CA PRO A 7 14.71 40.32 -31.43
C PRO A 7 15.47 39.73 -32.64
N ALA A 8 14.68 39.06 -33.47
CA ALA A 8 14.97 38.58 -34.82
C ALA A 8 15.18 39.68 -35.87
N HIS A 9 15.93 39.38 -36.93
CA HIS A 9 15.65 39.81 -38.32
C HIS A 9 16.61 39.17 -39.34
N GLY A 10 16.08 38.79 -40.52
CA GLY A 10 16.73 39.14 -41.78
C GLY A 10 17.31 38.02 -42.66
N ILE A 11 16.45 37.49 -43.53
CA ILE A 11 16.73 36.79 -44.80
C ILE A 11 17.61 37.66 -45.73
N GLN A 12 18.55 37.11 -46.52
CA GLN A 12 18.51 37.15 -48.01
C GLN A 12 19.73 36.50 -48.70
N GLU A 13 19.40 35.91 -49.84
CA GLU A 13 20.17 35.16 -50.83
C GLU A 13 21.39 35.87 -51.45
N ARG A 14 22.34 35.07 -51.97
CA ARG A 14 23.20 35.46 -53.09
C ARG A 14 23.18 34.38 -54.18
N ARG A 15 22.64 34.75 -55.34
CA ARG A 15 22.88 34.15 -56.66
C ARG A 15 24.05 34.87 -57.34
N GLN A 16 24.86 34.15 -58.10
CA GLN A 16 25.58 34.58 -59.32
C GLN A 16 25.73 33.29 -60.19
N SER A 17 25.01 33.06 -61.30
CA SER A 17 25.18 33.54 -62.71
C SER A 17 26.61 33.34 -63.24
N VAL A 18 26.90 32.75 -64.43
CA VAL A 18 26.60 33.12 -65.83
C VAL A 18 27.03 31.90 -66.72
N ALA A 19 26.38 31.48 -67.82
CA ALA A 19 26.59 32.00 -69.18
C ALA A 19 25.66 31.36 -70.24
N ILE A 20 25.38 32.14 -71.30
CA ILE A 20 24.45 31.90 -72.42
C ILE A 20 25.21 31.95 -73.75
N HIS A 21 24.92 31.05 -74.70
CA HIS A 21 24.94 31.25 -76.18
C HIS A 21 24.02 30.17 -76.80
N ALA A 22 22.82 30.45 -77.36
CA ALA A 22 22.42 31.13 -78.59
C ALA A 22 22.32 30.21 -79.84
N GLY A 23 21.09 30.01 -80.35
CA GLY A 23 20.80 29.42 -81.68
C GLY A 23 19.39 28.80 -81.83
N LEU A 24 18.50 29.41 -82.62
CA LEU A 24 17.17 28.92 -83.09
C LEU A 24 17.20 28.74 -84.63
N PRO A 25 16.15 28.23 -85.32
CA PRO A 25 15.30 27.05 -85.05
C PRO A 25 15.16 26.13 -86.31
N GLY A 26 14.82 24.85 -86.12
CA GLY A 26 14.65 23.91 -87.25
C GLY A 26 13.70 22.74 -86.99
N ARG A 27 12.43 22.94 -87.39
CA ARG A 27 11.48 21.98 -87.98
C ARG A 27 11.24 20.61 -87.29
N ARG A 28 10.01 20.48 -86.77
CA ARG A 28 9.24 19.27 -86.40
C ARG A 28 9.70 17.94 -87.05
N ARG A 29 9.87 16.91 -86.21
CA ARG A 29 9.41 15.54 -86.50
C ARG A 29 8.94 14.88 -85.19
N SER A 30 7.78 14.25 -85.27
CA SER A 30 7.05 13.63 -84.17
C SER A 30 7.72 12.34 -83.70
N THR A 31 7.60 12.04 -82.42
CA THR A 31 7.58 10.66 -81.94
C THR A 31 6.62 10.57 -80.77
N VAL A 32 5.55 9.82 -81.00
CA VAL A 32 4.52 9.46 -80.03
C VAL A 32 5.20 8.62 -78.95
N GLY A 33 5.31 9.18 -77.73
CA GLY A 33 5.64 8.46 -76.51
C GLY A 33 4.46 8.57 -75.56
N SER A 34 3.56 7.59 -75.63
CA SER A 34 2.44 7.44 -74.71
C SER A 34 2.95 7.17 -73.30
N LEU A 35 2.79 8.14 -72.39
CA LEU A 35 2.82 7.90 -70.95
C LEU A 35 1.48 7.24 -70.59
N LEU A 36 1.45 5.91 -70.56
CA LEU A 36 0.34 5.15 -70.00
C LEU A 36 0.35 5.31 -68.46
N VAL A 37 -0.39 6.31 -67.97
CA VAL A 37 -0.85 6.32 -66.58
C VAL A 37 -2.02 5.35 -66.50
N ASN A 38 -1.81 4.18 -65.88
CA ASN A 38 -2.88 3.23 -65.58
C ASN A 38 -3.84 3.87 -64.55
N THR A 39 -4.85 4.59 -65.02
CA THR A 39 -5.97 5.05 -64.18
C THR A 39 -6.89 3.87 -63.91
N GLU A 40 -6.65 3.19 -62.80
CA GLU A 40 -7.52 2.14 -62.27
C GLU A 40 -8.97 2.63 -62.11
N SER A 41 -9.93 1.83 -62.59
CA SER A 41 -11.35 2.21 -62.54
C SER A 41 -11.89 2.14 -61.10
N LEU A 42 -12.93 2.93 -60.80
CA LEU A 42 -13.57 2.92 -59.48
C LEU A 42 -14.10 1.52 -59.11
N LYS A 43 -14.61 0.77 -60.08
CA LYS A 43 -15.13 -0.60 -59.87
C LYS A 43 -14.01 -1.58 -59.49
N GLU A 44 -12.85 -1.49 -60.14
CA GLU A 44 -11.68 -2.33 -59.82
C GLU A 44 -11.17 -2.02 -58.41
N ARG A 45 -11.12 -0.75 -58.01
CA ARG A 45 -10.74 -0.36 -56.63
C ARG A 45 -11.69 -0.92 -55.58
N GLN A 46 -13.00 -0.82 -55.82
CA GLN A 46 -14.01 -1.38 -54.91
C GLN A 46 -13.91 -2.90 -54.79
N GLN A 47 -13.64 -3.59 -55.90
CA GLN A 47 -13.45 -5.04 -55.89
C GLN A 47 -12.20 -5.45 -55.10
N LYS A 48 -11.06 -4.79 -55.34
CA LYS A 48 -9.83 -5.01 -54.56
C LYS A 48 -10.02 -4.72 -53.07
N ALA A 49 -10.76 -3.69 -52.71
CA ALA A 49 -11.04 -3.36 -51.32
C ALA A 49 -11.86 -4.45 -50.61
N LYS A 50 -12.82 -5.07 -51.30
CA LYS A 50 -13.60 -6.23 -50.80
C LYS A 50 -12.70 -7.45 -50.60
N GLU A 51 -11.90 -7.81 -51.59
CA GLU A 51 -10.95 -8.92 -51.50
C GLU A 51 -9.94 -8.72 -50.37
N ALA A 52 -9.40 -7.50 -50.22
CA ALA A 52 -8.49 -7.16 -49.13
C ALA A 52 -9.17 -7.27 -47.75
N ARG A 53 -10.46 -6.94 -47.64
CA ARG A 53 -11.24 -7.13 -46.40
C ARG A 53 -11.40 -8.61 -46.05
N ASP A 54 -11.68 -9.45 -47.03
CA ASP A 54 -11.82 -10.90 -46.82
C ASP A 54 -10.49 -11.53 -46.38
N VAL A 55 -9.37 -11.07 -46.97
CA VAL A 55 -8.02 -11.46 -46.52
C VAL A 55 -7.80 -11.05 -45.07
N ARG A 56 -8.06 -9.79 -44.69
CA ARG A 56 -7.95 -9.32 -43.28
C ARG A 56 -8.77 -10.20 -42.32
N LYS A 57 -10.00 -10.58 -42.71
CA LYS A 57 -10.86 -11.45 -41.91
C LYS A 57 -10.26 -12.85 -41.72
N SER A 58 -9.62 -13.40 -42.74
CA SER A 58 -8.95 -14.70 -42.67
C SER A 58 -7.71 -14.71 -41.75
N LEU A 59 -7.06 -13.56 -41.55
CA LEU A 59 -5.89 -13.40 -40.67
C LEU A 59 -6.25 -13.38 -39.16
N LEU A 60 -7.54 -13.20 -38.83
CA LEU A 60 -7.98 -13.14 -37.44
C LEU A 60 -7.97 -14.54 -36.79
N GLN A 61 -6.93 -14.80 -36.00
CA GLN A 61 -6.79 -16.00 -35.18
C GLN A 61 -7.67 -15.95 -33.91
N PRO A 62 -7.93 -17.10 -33.24
CA PRO A 62 -8.84 -17.15 -32.10
C PRO A 62 -8.47 -16.23 -30.92
N HIS A 63 -7.18 -15.96 -30.70
CA HIS A 63 -6.74 -15.04 -29.65
C HIS A 63 -6.96 -13.56 -30.01
N HIS A 64 -6.90 -13.17 -31.30
CA HIS A 64 -7.32 -11.83 -31.75
C HIS A 64 -8.81 -11.65 -31.46
N LYS A 65 -9.62 -12.65 -31.84
CA LYS A 65 -11.07 -12.65 -31.62
C LYS A 65 -11.43 -12.59 -30.15
N PHE A 66 -10.67 -13.26 -29.28
CA PHE A 66 -10.85 -13.18 -27.82
C PHE A 66 -10.66 -11.74 -27.29
N LEU A 67 -9.60 -11.04 -27.70
CA LEU A 67 -9.39 -9.65 -27.30
C LEU A 67 -10.52 -8.75 -27.78
N MET A 68 -10.95 -8.92 -29.04
CA MET A 68 -12.08 -8.20 -29.61
C MET A 68 -13.37 -8.50 -28.85
N GLN A 69 -13.65 -9.76 -28.50
CA GLN A 69 -14.82 -10.13 -27.71
C GLN A 69 -14.87 -9.41 -26.36
N MET A 70 -13.73 -9.27 -25.67
CA MET A 70 -13.64 -8.50 -24.42
C MET A 70 -13.93 -7.01 -24.64
N VAL A 71 -13.42 -6.42 -25.72
CA VAL A 71 -13.73 -5.02 -26.07
C VAL A 71 -15.22 -4.84 -26.36
N ALA A 72 -15.82 -5.75 -27.15
CA ALA A 72 -17.23 -5.72 -27.50
C ALA A 72 -18.11 -5.77 -26.24
N GLN A 73 -17.80 -6.68 -25.32
CA GLN A 73 -18.51 -6.79 -24.04
C GLN A 73 -18.39 -5.53 -23.19
N HIS A 74 -17.19 -4.95 -23.08
CA HIS A 74 -16.98 -3.72 -22.29
C HIS A 74 -17.65 -2.48 -22.90
N LEU A 75 -17.77 -2.41 -24.22
CA LEU A 75 -18.44 -1.32 -24.92
C LEU A 75 -19.94 -1.58 -25.13
N ALA A 76 -20.46 -2.72 -24.69
CA ALA A 76 -21.83 -3.19 -24.97
C ALA A 76 -22.18 -3.15 -26.48
N LEU A 77 -21.22 -3.54 -27.32
CA LEU A 77 -21.39 -3.66 -28.77
C LEU A 77 -21.53 -5.14 -29.17
N ASP A 78 -22.27 -5.38 -30.24
CA ASP A 78 -22.25 -6.69 -30.89
C ASP A 78 -20.85 -6.99 -31.44
N TYR A 79 -20.39 -8.23 -31.25
CA TYR A 79 -19.07 -8.66 -31.74
C TYR A 79 -18.93 -8.45 -33.25
N SER A 80 -19.98 -8.70 -34.03
CA SER A 80 -19.98 -8.49 -35.49
C SER A 80 -19.74 -7.02 -35.87
N VAL A 81 -20.30 -6.08 -35.10
CA VAL A 81 -20.12 -4.64 -35.31
C VAL A 81 -18.69 -4.22 -35.00
N LEU A 82 -18.13 -4.73 -33.89
CA LEU A 82 -16.72 -4.48 -33.54
C LEU A 82 -15.76 -5.10 -34.59
N GLU A 83 -16.02 -6.35 -34.99
CA GLU A 83 -15.24 -7.03 -36.03
C GLU A 83 -15.26 -6.21 -37.33
N ASP A 84 -16.43 -5.67 -37.68
CA ASP A 84 -16.57 -4.82 -38.84
C ASP A 84 -15.69 -3.57 -38.77
N PHE A 85 -15.65 -2.88 -37.62
CA PHE A 85 -14.81 -1.70 -37.42
C PHE A 85 -13.32 -1.99 -37.50
N VAL A 86 -12.86 -3.10 -36.91
CA VAL A 86 -11.46 -3.53 -36.95
C VAL A 86 -11.03 -3.88 -38.39
N LEU A 87 -11.92 -4.54 -39.15
CA LEU A 87 -11.66 -4.94 -40.53
C LEU A 87 -11.66 -3.75 -41.51
N ASP A 88 -12.13 -2.57 -41.11
CA ASP A 88 -12.20 -1.40 -41.99
C ASP A 88 -10.81 -0.85 -42.38
N ALA A 89 -9.73 -1.21 -41.68
CA ALA A 89 -8.36 -0.86 -42.11
C ALA A 89 -7.32 -1.93 -41.75
N GLU A 90 -6.39 -2.20 -42.67
CA GLU A 90 -5.29 -3.17 -42.47
C GLU A 90 -4.41 -2.83 -41.27
N ARG A 91 -4.13 -1.55 -41.05
CA ARG A 91 -3.36 -1.06 -39.91
C ARG A 91 -3.95 -1.51 -38.57
N GLN A 92 -5.29 -1.56 -38.46
CA GLN A 92 -5.94 -1.96 -37.21
C GLN A 92 -5.71 -3.44 -36.90
N VAL A 93 -5.84 -4.32 -37.90
CA VAL A 93 -5.52 -5.75 -37.76
C VAL A 93 -4.05 -5.94 -37.41
N THR A 94 -3.16 -5.20 -38.08
CA THR A 94 -1.71 -5.26 -37.84
C THR A 94 -1.34 -4.88 -36.41
N LEU A 95 -1.99 -3.85 -35.83
CA LEU A 95 -1.74 -3.45 -34.43
C LEU A 95 -2.18 -4.52 -33.42
N ILE A 96 -3.29 -5.21 -33.69
CA ILE A 96 -3.73 -6.34 -32.85
C ILE A 96 -2.74 -7.50 -32.99
N THR A 97 -2.33 -7.84 -34.22
CA THR A 97 -1.38 -8.92 -34.47
C THR A 97 -0.01 -8.63 -33.85
N ASP A 98 0.50 -7.41 -33.99
CA ASP A 98 1.75 -6.99 -33.37
C ASP A 98 1.72 -7.15 -31.84
N PHE A 99 0.62 -6.79 -31.19
CA PHE A 99 0.45 -7.03 -29.75
C PHE A 99 0.52 -8.52 -29.36
N CYS A 100 0.08 -9.41 -30.25
CA CYS A 100 0.01 -10.85 -30.03
C CYS A 100 1.27 -11.62 -30.41
N VAL A 101 2.20 -11.09 -31.21
CA VAL A 101 3.43 -11.83 -31.59
C VAL A 101 4.53 -11.74 -30.54
N LYS A 102 5.56 -12.59 -30.66
CA LYS A 102 6.77 -12.51 -29.83
C LYS A 102 7.48 -11.18 -30.10
N ASP A 103 7.93 -10.53 -29.05
CA ASP A 103 8.63 -9.23 -29.03
C ASP A 103 7.86 -8.06 -29.65
N GLY A 104 6.56 -8.24 -29.91
CA GLY A 104 5.68 -7.17 -30.40
C GLY A 104 5.20 -6.23 -29.30
N SER A 105 4.26 -5.34 -29.64
CA SER A 105 3.83 -4.25 -28.76
C SER A 105 3.35 -4.72 -27.38
N ARG A 106 3.70 -3.94 -26.35
CA ARG A 106 3.26 -4.15 -24.97
C ARG A 106 1.86 -3.63 -24.70
N SER A 107 1.26 -2.91 -25.64
CA SER A 107 -0.10 -2.41 -25.51
C SER A 107 -0.83 -2.30 -26.84
N VAL A 108 -2.13 -2.57 -26.81
CA VAL A 108 -3.05 -2.26 -27.91
C VAL A 108 -4.26 -1.54 -27.32
N LYS A 109 -4.73 -0.49 -28.00
CA LYS A 109 -5.81 0.38 -27.53
C LYS A 109 -6.92 0.43 -28.57
N PHE A 110 -8.15 0.45 -28.08
CA PHE A 110 -9.38 0.52 -28.85
C PHE A 110 -10.10 1.79 -28.41
N TYR A 111 -10.13 2.79 -29.29
CA TYR A 111 -10.84 4.04 -29.05
C TYR A 111 -12.23 3.94 -29.64
N TYR A 112 -13.26 4.02 -28.79
CA TYR A 112 -14.65 4.14 -29.20
C TYR A 112 -15.07 5.61 -29.11
N GLN A 113 -15.10 6.26 -30.28
CA GLN A 113 -15.37 7.70 -30.39
C GLN A 113 -15.90 8.06 -31.77
N GLU A 114 -16.36 9.30 -31.93
CA GLU A 114 -16.73 9.84 -33.25
C GLU A 114 -15.53 9.86 -34.20
N ALA A 115 -15.69 9.21 -35.35
CA ALA A 115 -14.69 9.13 -36.40
C ALA A 115 -15.35 9.13 -37.79
N ILE A 116 -14.58 9.54 -38.81
CA ILE A 116 -15.04 9.54 -40.20
C ILE A 116 -15.34 8.10 -40.64
N ILE A 117 -16.45 7.92 -41.33
CA ILE A 117 -16.84 6.66 -41.96
C ILE A 117 -16.01 6.48 -43.24
N PRO A 118 -15.22 5.39 -43.36
CA PRO A 118 -14.41 5.12 -44.54
C PRO A 118 -15.30 4.78 -45.74
N LEU A 119 -14.80 5.07 -46.94
CA LEU A 119 -15.50 4.79 -48.20
C LEU A 119 -15.42 3.31 -48.57
N LEU A 120 -16.28 2.84 -49.49
CA LEU A 120 -16.30 1.45 -49.95
C LEU A 120 -14.96 1.02 -50.55
N GLU A 121 -14.35 1.89 -51.35
CA GLU A 121 -13.02 1.69 -51.94
C GLU A 121 -11.88 1.66 -50.90
N GLU A 122 -12.13 2.05 -49.66
CA GLU A 122 -11.14 2.03 -48.56
C GLU A 122 -11.35 0.81 -47.64
N CYS A 123 -12.57 0.61 -47.15
CA CYS A 123 -12.88 -0.39 -46.13
C CYS A 123 -13.39 -1.73 -46.67
N GLY A 124 -13.85 -1.77 -47.93
CA GLY A 124 -14.34 -2.97 -48.60
C GLY A 124 -15.76 -3.39 -48.23
N ARG A 125 -16.57 -2.54 -47.58
CA ARG A 125 -17.99 -2.81 -47.30
C ARG A 125 -18.90 -1.60 -47.55
N THR A 126 -20.17 -1.86 -47.84
CA THR A 126 -21.17 -0.79 -47.97
C THR A 126 -21.71 -0.42 -46.59
N ILE A 127 -21.67 0.87 -46.25
CA ILE A 127 -22.22 1.40 -45.01
C ILE A 127 -23.40 2.32 -45.37
N SER A 128 -24.62 1.90 -45.02
CA SER A 128 -25.85 2.63 -45.36
C SER A 128 -25.84 4.04 -44.74
N GLY A 129 -26.23 5.04 -45.54
CA GLY A 129 -26.32 6.44 -45.08
C GLY A 129 -25.00 7.19 -44.96
N ALA A 130 -23.87 6.60 -45.38
CA ALA A 130 -22.54 7.22 -45.29
C ALA A 130 -22.15 7.91 -46.61
N GLY A 131 -22.20 9.25 -46.64
CA GLY A 131 -21.57 10.07 -47.68
C GLY A 131 -20.10 10.36 -47.37
N LYS A 132 -19.38 10.97 -48.33
CA LYS A 132 -17.98 11.38 -48.12
C LYS A 132 -17.89 12.37 -46.96
N GLY A 133 -17.12 12.02 -45.92
CA GLY A 133 -16.94 12.84 -44.73
C GLY A 133 -18.00 12.67 -43.64
N ALA A 134 -18.93 11.72 -43.79
CA ALA A 134 -19.86 11.37 -42.72
C ALA A 134 -19.11 10.85 -41.48
N VAL A 135 -19.62 11.14 -40.28
CA VAL A 135 -19.00 10.78 -38.99
C VAL A 135 -19.97 9.91 -38.19
N ALA A 136 -19.46 8.91 -37.49
CA ALA A 136 -20.22 8.10 -36.54
C ALA A 136 -19.34 7.59 -35.40
N SER A 137 -19.96 7.16 -34.30
CA SER A 137 -19.30 6.46 -33.20
C SER A 137 -18.78 5.10 -33.67
N ARG A 138 -17.47 4.91 -33.62
CA ARG A 138 -16.79 3.74 -34.18
C ARG A 138 -15.61 3.35 -33.31
N VAL A 139 -15.19 2.09 -33.42
CA VAL A 139 -13.97 1.62 -32.75
C VAL A 139 -12.77 1.76 -33.68
N LEU A 140 -11.68 2.35 -33.17
CA LEU A 140 -10.40 2.48 -33.84
C LEU A 140 -9.30 1.79 -33.03
N VAL A 141 -8.55 0.91 -33.66
CA VAL A 141 -7.35 0.31 -33.04
C VAL A 141 -6.15 1.22 -33.23
N THR A 142 -5.46 1.57 -32.14
CA THR A 142 -4.36 2.52 -32.16
C THR A 142 -3.23 2.15 -31.18
N SER A 143 -2.01 2.59 -31.49
CA SER A 143 -0.86 2.57 -30.57
C SER A 143 -0.99 3.65 -29.48
N GLY A 144 -1.82 4.68 -29.72
CA GLY A 144 -1.99 5.85 -28.86
C GLY A 144 -1.02 7.01 -29.14
N THR A 145 -0.24 6.94 -30.24
CA THR A 145 0.75 7.98 -30.60
C THR A 145 0.30 8.96 -31.69
N GLY A 146 -0.84 8.72 -32.34
CA GLY A 146 -1.31 9.52 -33.49
C GLY A 146 -2.75 10.00 -33.44
N GLU A 147 -3.58 9.47 -32.54
CA GLU A 147 -5.00 9.83 -32.43
C GLU A 147 -5.28 10.42 -31.05
N ARG A 148 -5.97 11.56 -31.01
CA ARG A 148 -6.44 12.13 -29.74
C ARG A 148 -7.64 11.33 -29.26
N LEU A 149 -7.54 10.80 -28.04
CA LEU A 149 -8.68 10.19 -27.36
C LEU A 149 -9.73 11.26 -27.04
N ARG A 150 -10.96 11.05 -27.50
CA ARG A 150 -12.12 11.92 -27.20
C ARG A 150 -13.30 11.16 -26.59
N GLY A 151 -13.34 9.83 -26.77
CA GLY A 151 -14.37 8.97 -26.23
C GLY A 151 -13.82 7.96 -25.23
N ILE A 152 -14.28 6.72 -25.34
CA ILE A 152 -13.91 5.63 -24.43
C ILE A 152 -12.67 4.91 -24.98
N CYS A 153 -11.70 4.59 -24.11
CA CYS A 153 -10.55 3.76 -24.46
C CYS A 153 -10.60 2.43 -23.70
N VAL A 154 -10.72 1.32 -24.42
CA VAL A 154 -10.43 -0.02 -23.89
C VAL A 154 -9.02 -0.40 -24.32
N TYR A 155 -8.17 -0.86 -23.41
CA TYR A 155 -6.80 -1.21 -23.75
C TYR A 155 -6.36 -2.48 -23.07
N PHE A 156 -5.42 -3.18 -23.71
CA PHE A 156 -4.76 -4.34 -23.14
C PHE A 156 -3.30 -4.02 -22.91
N LEU A 157 -2.77 -4.51 -21.79
CA LEU A 157 -1.37 -4.44 -21.44
C LEU A 157 -0.77 -5.83 -21.38
N ARG A 158 0.45 -5.94 -21.88
CA ARG A 158 1.23 -7.17 -21.84
C ARG A 158 2.47 -6.98 -20.97
N THR A 159 2.57 -7.77 -19.91
CA THR A 159 3.69 -7.73 -18.96
C THR A 159 4.91 -8.48 -19.49
N LYS A 160 4.72 -9.52 -20.31
CA LYS A 160 5.77 -10.36 -20.91
C LYS A 160 5.67 -10.39 -22.44
N SER A 161 6.56 -9.67 -23.14
CA SER A 161 6.58 -9.58 -24.62
C SER A 161 7.34 -10.72 -25.31
N ASP A 162 8.17 -11.45 -24.58
CA ASP A 162 9.07 -12.52 -25.06
C ASP A 162 8.38 -13.78 -25.58
N ILE A 163 7.06 -13.95 -25.38
CA ILE A 163 6.37 -15.25 -25.57
C ILE A 163 5.29 -15.35 -26.67
N ALA A 164 4.81 -14.36 -27.40
CA ALA A 164 3.58 -14.48 -28.22
C ALA A 164 2.31 -14.93 -27.45
N LEU A 165 1.17 -14.34 -27.75
CA LEU A 165 -0.13 -14.67 -27.18
C LEU A 165 -0.80 -15.76 -28.02
N THR A 166 -1.30 -16.78 -27.34
CA THR A 166 -2.07 -17.87 -27.95
C THR A 166 -3.31 -18.10 -27.10
N SER A 167 -4.36 -18.68 -27.67
CA SER A 167 -5.58 -18.98 -26.90
C SER A 167 -5.28 -19.88 -25.70
N LYS A 168 -4.33 -20.79 -25.85
CA LYS A 168 -3.87 -21.68 -24.77
C LYS A 168 -3.20 -20.90 -23.64
N ASN A 169 -2.20 -20.06 -23.92
CA ASN A 169 -1.48 -19.37 -22.84
C ASN A 169 -2.32 -18.30 -22.14
N ILE A 170 -3.25 -17.65 -22.85
CA ILE A 170 -4.25 -16.75 -22.25
C ILE A 170 -5.13 -17.55 -21.30
N TYR A 171 -5.70 -18.67 -21.76
CA TYR A 171 -6.57 -19.53 -20.95
C TYR A 171 -5.84 -20.11 -19.74
N ASP A 172 -4.64 -20.66 -19.91
CA ASP A 172 -3.83 -21.23 -18.84
C ASP A 172 -3.53 -20.18 -17.77
N LYS A 173 -3.24 -18.92 -18.19
CA LYS A 173 -2.98 -17.85 -17.23
C LYS A 173 -4.23 -17.43 -16.48
N TRP A 174 -5.37 -17.31 -17.17
CA TRP A 174 -6.66 -17.04 -16.53
C TRP A 174 -7.03 -18.12 -15.53
N LYS A 175 -6.87 -19.39 -15.90
CA LYS A 175 -7.13 -20.54 -15.02
C LYS A 175 -6.21 -20.55 -13.79
N GLU A 176 -4.93 -20.21 -13.97
CA GLU A 176 -3.99 -20.06 -12.85
C GLU A 176 -4.43 -18.94 -11.90
N LEU A 177 -4.82 -17.78 -12.44
CA LEU A 177 -5.29 -16.65 -11.64
C LEU A 177 -6.59 -16.95 -10.92
N ASP A 178 -7.55 -17.57 -11.60
CA ASP A 178 -8.84 -17.97 -11.03
C ASP A 178 -8.67 -18.97 -9.88
N LYS A 179 -7.77 -19.95 -10.06
CA LYS A 179 -7.36 -20.86 -8.97
C LYS A 179 -6.76 -20.10 -7.79
N LYS A 180 -5.81 -19.19 -8.04
CA LYS A 180 -5.19 -18.37 -6.98
C LYS A 180 -6.22 -17.52 -6.22
N ILE A 181 -7.15 -16.89 -6.94
CA ILE A 181 -8.24 -16.10 -6.35
C ILE A 181 -9.10 -17.00 -5.46
N THR A 182 -9.47 -18.19 -5.96
CA THR A 182 -10.28 -19.15 -5.21
C THR A 182 -9.56 -19.63 -3.93
N ASP A 183 -8.28 -19.99 -4.04
CA ASP A 183 -7.47 -20.43 -2.91
C ASP A 183 -7.32 -19.31 -1.86
N SER A 184 -6.99 -18.08 -2.28
CA SER A 184 -6.89 -16.91 -1.39
C SER A 184 -8.24 -16.51 -0.77
N ALA A 185 -9.36 -16.67 -1.49
CA ALA A 185 -10.69 -16.40 -0.97
C ALA A 185 -11.07 -17.42 0.12
N ASN A 186 -10.76 -18.70 -0.10
CA ASN A 186 -10.98 -19.75 0.89
C ASN A 186 -10.14 -19.53 2.15
N GLU A 187 -8.85 -19.18 1.99
CA GLU A 187 -7.97 -18.81 3.10
C GLU A 187 -8.52 -17.61 3.88
N THR A 188 -8.92 -16.55 3.18
CA THR A 188 -9.46 -15.34 3.82
C THR A 188 -10.71 -15.66 4.64
N LYS A 189 -11.63 -16.45 4.08
CA LYS A 189 -12.86 -16.85 4.75
C LYS A 189 -12.60 -17.64 6.03
N ASP A 190 -11.65 -18.58 5.99
CA ASP A 190 -11.27 -19.39 7.16
C ASP A 190 -10.59 -18.52 8.24
N ASN A 191 -9.63 -17.68 7.85
CA ASN A 191 -8.94 -16.75 8.75
C ASN A 191 -9.93 -15.81 9.46
N VAL A 192 -10.86 -15.22 8.70
CA VAL A 192 -11.88 -14.30 9.24
C VAL A 192 -12.76 -14.99 10.29
N LYS A 193 -13.17 -16.25 10.05
CA LYS A 193 -13.97 -17.02 11.02
C LYS A 193 -13.25 -17.18 12.37
N TYR A 194 -11.95 -17.48 12.35
CA TYR A 194 -11.16 -17.61 13.58
C TYR A 194 -10.95 -16.27 14.27
N LEU A 195 -10.69 -15.20 13.52
CA LEU A 195 -10.50 -13.86 14.08
C LEU A 195 -11.78 -13.33 14.74
N TYR A 196 -12.96 -13.56 14.14
CA TYR A 196 -14.24 -13.23 14.79
C TYR A 196 -14.44 -14.00 16.11
N THR A 197 -13.93 -15.22 16.20
CA THR A 197 -14.00 -15.99 17.46
C THR A 197 -13.12 -15.38 18.55
N LEU A 198 -12.02 -14.70 18.19
CA LEU A 198 -11.18 -13.98 19.14
C LEU A 198 -11.76 -12.66 19.61
N GLU A 199 -12.61 -12.01 18.81
CA GLU A 199 -13.14 -10.67 19.10
C GLU A 199 -13.71 -10.59 20.52
N LYS A 200 -14.54 -11.57 20.92
CA LYS A 200 -15.11 -11.64 22.27
C LYS A 200 -14.08 -11.72 23.41
N TYR A 201 -12.90 -12.27 23.14
CA TYR A 201 -11.80 -12.38 24.12
C TYR A 201 -10.85 -11.19 24.07
N CYS A 202 -10.81 -10.48 22.94
CA CYS A 202 -10.04 -9.24 22.78
C CYS A 202 -10.82 -8.02 23.28
N GLU A 203 -12.16 -8.04 23.27
CA GLU A 203 -13.00 -6.92 23.70
C GLU A 203 -12.69 -6.42 25.13
N PRO A 204 -12.46 -7.30 26.13
CA PRO A 204 -12.04 -6.85 27.46
C PRO A 204 -10.73 -6.06 27.47
N LEU A 205 -9.84 -6.26 26.49
CA LEU A 205 -8.57 -5.50 26.39
C LEU A 205 -8.79 -4.02 26.04
N TYR A 206 -9.98 -3.67 25.52
CA TYR A 206 -10.34 -2.30 25.14
C TYR A 206 -11.24 -1.63 26.18
N ARG A 207 -12.02 -2.41 26.93
CA ARG A 207 -13.06 -1.88 27.84
C ARG A 207 -12.73 -2.01 29.32
N CYS A 208 -11.91 -2.99 29.71
CA CYS A 208 -11.64 -3.27 31.11
C CYS A 208 -10.36 -2.58 31.58
N ASP A 209 -10.32 -2.30 32.88
CA ASP A 209 -9.11 -1.88 33.57
C ASP A 209 -8.12 -3.07 33.74
N PRO A 210 -6.83 -2.80 34.00
CA PRO A 210 -5.81 -3.85 34.16
C PRO A 210 -6.11 -4.91 35.23
N VAL A 211 -6.84 -4.57 36.29
CA VAL A 211 -7.20 -5.53 37.34
C VAL A 211 -8.23 -6.52 36.80
N SER A 212 -9.32 -6.02 36.25
CA SER A 212 -10.38 -6.84 35.65
C SER A 212 -9.87 -7.67 34.46
N MET A 213 -8.98 -7.09 33.65
CA MET A 213 -8.39 -7.74 32.48
C MET A 213 -7.62 -9.02 32.82
N THR A 214 -7.02 -9.08 34.03
CA THR A 214 -6.25 -10.25 34.50
C THR A 214 -7.10 -11.52 34.49
N ASN A 215 -8.39 -11.41 34.80
CA ASN A 215 -9.32 -12.54 34.84
C ASN A 215 -9.65 -13.11 33.44
N CYS A 216 -9.48 -12.30 32.39
CA CYS A 216 -9.80 -12.67 31.01
C CYS A 216 -8.62 -13.34 30.28
N LEU A 217 -7.38 -13.16 30.77
CA LEU A 217 -6.15 -13.66 30.13
C LEU A 217 -6.16 -15.17 29.86
N PRO A 218 -6.62 -16.05 30.78
CA PRO A 218 -6.68 -17.49 30.50
C PRO A 218 -7.58 -17.83 29.32
N GLY A 219 -8.73 -17.15 29.21
CA GLY A 219 -9.65 -17.34 28.09
C GLY A 219 -9.04 -16.89 26.76
N LEU A 220 -8.39 -15.72 26.76
CA LEU A 220 -7.72 -15.18 25.57
C LEU A 220 -6.60 -16.10 25.07
N ILE A 221 -5.66 -16.48 25.95
CA ILE A 221 -4.50 -17.30 25.57
C ILE A 221 -4.94 -18.69 25.09
N ASN A 222 -5.93 -19.31 25.77
CA ASN A 222 -6.48 -20.58 25.31
C ASN A 222 -7.16 -20.45 23.94
N SER A 223 -7.82 -19.34 23.65
CA SER A 223 -8.47 -19.10 22.36
C SER A 223 -7.45 -18.93 21.24
N ILE A 224 -6.34 -18.25 21.50
CA ILE A 224 -5.22 -18.15 20.55
C ILE A 224 -4.60 -19.53 20.32
N ARG A 225 -4.41 -20.34 21.38
CA ARG A 225 -3.96 -21.74 21.25
C ARG A 225 -4.89 -22.56 20.36
N MET A 226 -6.21 -22.45 20.53
CA MET A 226 -7.18 -23.18 19.70
C MET A 226 -7.03 -22.82 18.22
N ILE A 227 -6.77 -21.56 17.90
CA ILE A 227 -6.54 -21.13 16.51
C ILE A 227 -5.23 -21.67 15.97
N HIS A 228 -4.16 -21.65 16.76
CA HIS A 228 -2.90 -22.28 16.38
C HIS A 228 -3.05 -23.78 16.09
N SER A 229 -3.90 -24.47 16.85
CA SER A 229 -4.12 -25.91 16.68
C SER A 229 -5.02 -26.23 15.47
N ILE A 230 -6.13 -25.51 15.30
CA ILE A 230 -7.21 -25.90 14.37
C ILE A 230 -7.15 -25.14 13.04
N SER A 231 -6.64 -23.90 13.03
CA SER A 231 -6.65 -23.10 11.81
C SER A 231 -5.77 -23.71 10.74
N ARG A 232 -6.27 -23.74 9.50
CA ARG A 232 -5.51 -24.28 8.37
C ARG A 232 -4.49 -23.28 7.82
N TYR A 233 -4.84 -22.00 7.84
CA TYR A 233 -4.05 -20.95 7.20
C TYR A 233 -3.50 -19.89 8.18
N TYR A 234 -4.07 -19.78 9.38
CA TYR A 234 -3.64 -18.80 10.39
C TYR A 234 -2.69 -19.38 11.44
N ASN A 235 -2.35 -20.67 11.36
CA ASN A 235 -1.57 -21.39 12.38
C ASN A 235 -0.04 -21.26 12.26
N THR A 236 0.46 -20.27 11.52
CA THR A 236 1.92 -20.10 11.37
C THR A 236 2.51 -19.35 12.56
N SER A 237 3.77 -19.63 12.88
CA SER A 237 4.49 -18.94 13.97
C SER A 237 4.56 -17.43 13.79
N GLU A 238 4.68 -16.96 12.54
CA GLU A 238 4.68 -15.54 12.22
C GLU A 238 3.33 -14.87 12.55
N ARG A 239 2.22 -15.48 12.13
CA ARG A 239 0.86 -14.95 12.37
C ARG A 239 0.53 -14.97 13.86
N MET A 240 0.87 -16.04 14.57
CA MET A 240 0.70 -16.14 16.03
C MET A 240 1.52 -15.11 16.78
N THR A 241 2.80 -14.95 16.42
CA THR A 241 3.67 -13.94 17.03
C THR A 241 3.12 -12.53 16.80
N SER A 242 2.69 -12.22 15.56
CA SER A 242 2.07 -10.93 15.23
C SER A 242 0.81 -10.65 16.05
N LEU A 243 -0.04 -11.67 16.25
CA LEU A 243 -1.24 -11.56 17.06
C LEU A 243 -0.91 -11.28 18.53
N PHE A 244 0.03 -12.02 19.13
CA PHE A 244 0.46 -11.80 20.51
C PHE A 244 1.12 -10.42 20.71
N ILE A 245 1.88 -9.94 19.72
CA ILE A 245 2.43 -8.57 19.73
C ILE A 245 1.30 -7.54 19.77
N LYS A 246 0.24 -7.71 18.97
CA LYS A 246 -0.91 -6.80 18.96
C LYS A 246 -1.66 -6.81 20.29
N VAL A 247 -1.89 -7.99 20.87
CA VAL A 247 -2.47 -8.15 22.22
C VAL A 247 -1.63 -7.41 23.25
N THR A 248 -0.31 -7.64 23.26
CA THR A 248 0.60 -6.99 24.20
C THR A 248 0.62 -5.47 24.05
N ASN A 249 0.65 -4.99 22.81
CA ASN A 249 0.56 -3.55 22.53
C ASN A 249 -0.73 -2.94 23.09
N GLN A 250 -1.86 -3.64 22.94
CA GLN A 250 -3.14 -3.17 23.46
C GLN A 250 -3.16 -3.15 24.99
N MET A 251 -2.59 -4.15 25.66
CA MET A 251 -2.47 -4.16 27.12
C MET A 251 -1.63 -2.99 27.64
N VAL A 252 -0.52 -2.67 26.99
CA VAL A 252 0.31 -1.50 27.33
C VAL A 252 -0.50 -0.21 27.17
N THR A 253 -1.25 -0.07 26.08
CA THR A 253 -2.14 1.08 25.87
C THR A 253 -3.20 1.19 26.97
N ALA A 254 -3.86 0.07 27.32
CA ALA A 254 -4.85 0.03 28.40
C ALA A 254 -4.24 0.43 29.75
N CYS A 255 -3.01 -0.02 30.06
CA CYS A 255 -2.29 0.40 31.26
C CYS A 255 -2.03 1.90 31.28
N LYS A 256 -1.55 2.49 30.17
CA LYS A 256 -1.32 3.94 30.08
C LYS A 256 -2.60 4.73 30.27
N ASN A 257 -3.71 4.29 29.65
CA ASN A 257 -5.02 4.92 29.82
C ASN A 257 -5.50 4.83 31.27
N TYR A 258 -5.32 3.69 31.93
CA TYR A 258 -5.71 3.50 33.33
C TYR A 258 -4.89 4.37 34.30
N ILE A 259 -3.58 4.49 34.07
CA ILE A 259 -2.69 5.34 34.88
C ILE A 259 -3.03 6.82 34.73
N THR A 260 -3.43 7.25 33.54
CA THR A 260 -3.65 8.68 33.20
C THR A 260 -5.11 9.11 33.20
N ASP A 261 -6.03 8.22 33.57
CA ASP A 261 -7.48 8.42 33.43
C ASP A 261 -7.85 8.91 32.02
N HIS A 262 -7.40 8.17 31.00
CA HIS A 262 -7.56 8.50 29.58
C HIS A 262 -6.92 9.85 29.18
N GLY A 263 -5.77 10.17 29.78
CA GLY A 263 -5.02 11.40 29.49
C GLY A 263 -5.52 12.64 30.24
N VAL A 264 -6.51 12.52 31.12
CA VAL A 264 -7.02 13.62 31.94
C VAL A 264 -5.98 14.04 32.97
N ASN A 265 -5.26 13.08 33.57
CA ASN A 265 -4.35 13.33 34.67
C ASN A 265 -2.89 13.03 34.28
N ARG A 266 -1.97 13.94 34.63
CA ARG A 266 -0.53 13.68 34.54
C ARG A 266 -0.06 12.89 35.77
N ILE A 267 1.12 12.29 35.67
CA ILE A 267 1.74 11.51 36.77
C ILE A 267 1.89 12.36 38.04
N TRP A 268 2.33 13.61 37.91
CA TRP A 268 2.67 14.46 39.04
C TRP A 268 1.48 15.18 39.69
N ASP A 269 0.33 15.18 39.03
CA ASP A 269 -0.88 15.90 39.47
C ASP A 269 -1.83 14.99 40.28
N GLN A 270 -1.52 13.69 40.35
CA GLN A 270 -2.33 12.68 41.03
C GLN A 270 -1.90 12.48 42.49
N GLN A 271 -2.84 11.96 43.29
CA GLN A 271 -2.54 11.49 44.64
C GLN A 271 -1.59 10.29 44.58
N ARG A 272 -0.57 10.29 45.45
CA ARG A 272 0.56 9.35 45.38
C ARG A 272 0.14 7.89 45.57
N GLN A 273 -0.59 7.58 46.65
CA GLN A 273 -0.94 6.18 46.94
C GLN A 273 -1.86 5.56 45.90
N PRO A 274 -2.98 6.20 45.49
CA PRO A 274 -3.80 5.69 44.40
C PRO A 274 -3.01 5.48 43.10
N LEU A 275 -2.05 6.37 42.78
CA LEU A 275 -1.21 6.23 41.61
C LEU A 275 -0.24 5.03 41.73
N ILE A 276 0.39 4.83 42.90
CA ILE A 276 1.26 3.65 43.15
C ILE A 276 0.46 2.36 42.96
N GLU A 277 -0.76 2.28 43.51
CA GLU A 277 -1.64 1.13 43.31
C GLU A 277 -1.95 0.90 41.83
N LYS A 278 -2.29 1.95 41.08
CA LYS A 278 -2.53 1.85 39.63
C LYS A 278 -1.31 1.31 38.88
N LEU A 279 -0.11 1.79 39.22
CA LEU A 279 1.15 1.33 38.62
C LEU A 279 1.43 -0.15 38.93
N GLN A 280 1.24 -0.55 40.19
CA GLN A 280 1.39 -1.94 40.63
C GLN A 280 0.40 -2.88 39.95
N ASN A 281 -0.85 -2.45 39.77
CA ASN A 281 -1.86 -3.21 39.02
C ASN A 281 -1.40 -3.50 37.59
N CYS A 282 -0.77 -2.54 36.91
CA CYS A 282 -0.22 -2.73 35.57
C CYS A 282 0.97 -3.71 35.54
N VAL A 283 1.87 -3.63 36.53
CA VAL A 283 2.97 -4.59 36.68
C VAL A 283 2.44 -6.00 36.96
N ASN A 284 1.40 -6.12 37.78
CA ASN A 284 0.75 -7.39 38.09
C ASN A 284 0.03 -7.99 36.87
N LEU A 285 -0.60 -7.18 36.03
CA LEU A 285 -1.18 -7.63 34.76
C LEU A 285 -0.10 -8.31 33.89
N TYR A 286 1.08 -7.67 33.75
CA TYR A 286 2.19 -8.23 32.97
C TYR A 286 2.69 -9.57 33.53
N LYS A 287 2.91 -9.65 34.86
CA LYS A 287 3.33 -10.89 35.52
C LYS A 287 2.32 -12.02 35.33
N ASN A 288 1.03 -11.73 35.45
CA ASN A 288 -0.03 -12.70 35.21
C ASN A 288 -0.07 -13.13 33.74
N TYR A 289 0.07 -12.19 32.80
CA TYR A 289 0.12 -12.48 31.37
C TYR A 289 1.25 -13.45 31.02
N GLN A 290 2.47 -13.21 31.52
CA GLN A 290 3.59 -14.15 31.35
C GLN A 290 3.29 -15.51 31.98
N THR A 291 2.77 -15.52 33.21
CA THR A 291 2.46 -16.76 33.93
C THR A 291 1.45 -17.63 33.17
N VAL A 292 0.36 -17.03 32.67
CA VAL A 292 -0.67 -17.74 31.92
C VAL A 292 -0.12 -18.24 30.57
N PHE A 293 0.72 -17.46 29.91
CA PHE A 293 1.38 -17.87 28.66
C PHE A 293 2.28 -19.08 28.89
N GLN A 294 3.17 -19.01 29.89
CA GLN A 294 4.10 -20.11 30.20
C GLN A 294 3.37 -21.38 30.62
N LYS A 295 2.33 -21.26 31.47
CA LYS A 295 1.48 -22.41 31.84
C LYS A 295 0.81 -23.04 30.61
N THR A 296 0.36 -22.23 29.66
CA THR A 296 -0.25 -22.75 28.42
C THR A 296 0.78 -23.44 27.54
N LYS A 297 1.97 -22.84 27.37
CA LYS A 297 3.08 -23.43 26.61
C LYS A 297 3.51 -24.80 27.18
N GLN A 298 3.71 -24.89 28.49
CA GLN A 298 4.03 -26.15 29.17
C GLN A 298 2.95 -27.23 28.97
N LYS A 299 1.66 -26.85 29.01
CA LYS A 299 0.56 -27.78 28.74
C LYS A 299 0.61 -28.34 27.32
N ILE A 300 0.94 -27.50 26.34
CA ILE A 300 1.06 -27.91 24.93
C ILE A 300 2.23 -28.90 24.77
N GLU A 301 3.39 -28.58 25.36
CA GLU A 301 4.58 -29.45 25.32
C GLU A 301 4.31 -30.84 25.95
N GLN A 302 3.43 -30.90 26.95
CA GLN A 302 3.02 -32.15 27.60
C GLN A 302 1.92 -32.91 26.86
N THR A 303 1.26 -32.30 25.87
CA THR A 303 0.12 -32.90 25.16
C THR A 303 0.60 -33.52 23.84
N PRO A 304 0.58 -34.87 23.70
CA PRO A 304 1.03 -35.53 22.48
C PRO A 304 0.20 -35.10 21.27
N GLY A 305 0.87 -34.70 20.19
CA GLY A 305 0.23 -34.32 18.92
C GLY A 305 -0.19 -32.86 18.80
N GLU A 306 -0.05 -32.03 19.84
CA GLU A 306 -0.21 -30.58 19.70
C GLU A 306 1.09 -29.93 19.16
N LYS A 307 0.93 -28.91 18.32
CA LYS A 307 2.07 -28.14 17.80
C LYS A 307 2.66 -27.26 18.91
N PRO A 308 3.98 -27.33 19.17
CA PRO A 308 4.60 -26.54 20.22
C PRO A 308 4.51 -25.03 19.95
N PHE A 309 4.50 -24.25 21.04
CA PHE A 309 4.56 -22.79 20.98
C PHE A 309 6.00 -22.31 20.79
N GLU A 310 6.50 -22.43 19.56
CA GLU A 310 7.82 -21.97 19.14
C GLU A 310 7.77 -20.51 18.66
N PHE A 311 7.40 -19.60 19.56
CA PHE A 311 7.36 -18.16 19.28
C PHE A 311 8.44 -17.43 20.08
N SER A 312 9.00 -16.37 19.49
CA SER A 312 9.99 -15.54 20.19
C SER A 312 9.30 -14.66 21.24
N GLU A 313 9.46 -15.07 22.49
CA GLU A 313 8.96 -14.38 23.67
C GLU A 313 9.49 -12.96 23.79
N MET A 314 10.72 -12.71 23.31
CA MET A 314 11.31 -11.37 23.27
C MET A 314 10.45 -10.39 22.47
N TYR A 315 9.91 -10.81 21.32
CA TYR A 315 9.04 -9.94 20.52
C TYR A 315 7.68 -9.75 21.17
N ILE A 316 7.15 -10.79 21.82
CA ILE A 316 5.83 -10.74 22.47
C ILE A 316 5.90 -9.81 23.69
N PHE A 317 6.82 -10.07 24.62
CA PHE A 317 6.82 -9.46 25.95
C PHE A 317 7.73 -8.23 26.07
N GLY A 318 8.79 -8.11 25.25
CA GLY A 318 9.88 -7.16 25.50
C GLY A 318 9.41 -5.70 25.64
N LYS A 319 8.40 -5.29 24.86
CA LYS A 319 7.84 -3.93 24.99
C LYS A 319 7.09 -3.72 26.31
N PHE A 320 6.33 -4.71 26.77
CA PHE A 320 5.60 -4.63 28.04
C PHE A 320 6.57 -4.74 29.21
N GLU A 321 7.59 -5.59 29.11
CA GLU A 321 8.66 -5.69 30.09
C GLU A 321 9.36 -4.34 30.30
N THR A 322 9.79 -3.70 29.20
CA THR A 322 10.45 -2.39 29.26
C THR A 322 9.54 -1.34 29.88
N PHE A 323 8.24 -1.39 29.59
CA PHE A 323 7.25 -0.53 30.21
C PHE A 323 7.12 -0.81 31.72
N CYS A 324 7.04 -2.06 32.16
CA CYS A 324 6.98 -2.41 33.58
C CYS A 324 8.22 -1.97 34.35
N ARG A 325 9.43 -2.15 33.79
CA ARG A 325 10.67 -1.61 34.39
C ARG A 325 10.61 -0.09 34.55
N ARG A 326 10.01 0.62 33.59
CA ARG A 326 9.75 2.06 33.71
C ARG A 326 8.78 2.37 34.85
N LEU A 327 7.70 1.60 34.99
CA LEU A 327 6.74 1.78 36.08
C LEU A 327 7.38 1.56 37.46
N ASP A 328 8.23 0.53 37.61
CA ASP A 328 8.94 0.26 38.87
C ASP A 328 9.85 1.43 39.29
N LYS A 329 10.52 2.06 38.32
CA LYS A 329 11.29 3.29 38.57
C LYS A 329 10.41 4.46 39.00
N ILE A 330 9.23 4.63 38.39
CA ILE A 330 8.27 5.68 38.79
C ILE A 330 7.73 5.41 40.20
N ILE A 331 7.39 4.16 40.54
CA ILE A 331 6.99 3.77 41.90
C ILE A 331 8.10 4.13 42.89
N THR A 332 9.35 3.82 42.55
CA THR A 332 10.53 4.17 43.36
C THR A 332 10.65 5.68 43.57
N LEU A 333 10.47 6.50 42.52
CA LEU A 333 10.45 7.96 42.64
C LEU A 333 9.35 8.44 43.58
N LEU A 334 8.12 7.92 43.44
CA LEU A 334 6.99 8.29 44.29
C LEU A 334 7.22 7.93 45.76
N ASN A 335 7.85 6.78 46.03
CA ASN A 335 8.22 6.37 47.38
C ASN A 335 9.27 7.31 47.99
N TYR A 336 10.33 7.67 47.24
CA TYR A 336 11.29 8.67 47.72
C TYR A 336 10.62 10.00 48.01
N ILE A 337 9.72 10.45 47.12
CA ILE A 337 8.98 11.69 47.34
C ILE A 337 8.17 11.61 48.63
N GLN A 338 7.50 10.49 48.89
CA GLN A 338 6.73 10.30 50.12
C GLN A 338 7.60 10.39 51.37
N ILE A 339 8.77 9.73 51.37
CA ILE A 339 9.70 9.72 52.50
C ILE A 339 10.24 11.13 52.77
N PHE A 340 10.82 11.78 51.75
CA PHE A 340 11.51 13.07 51.92
C PHE A 340 10.56 14.27 52.04
N SER A 341 9.27 14.12 51.69
CA SER A 341 8.27 15.18 51.96
C SER A 341 8.13 15.50 53.45
N THR A 342 8.39 14.51 54.33
CA THR A 342 8.34 14.70 55.79
C THR A 342 9.39 15.69 56.30
N LEU A 343 10.51 15.89 55.58
CA LEU A 343 11.51 16.90 55.92
C LEU A 343 10.95 18.32 55.85
N SER A 344 10.00 18.56 54.94
CA SER A 344 9.34 19.87 54.80
C SER A 344 8.27 20.10 55.87
N GLU A 345 7.81 19.05 56.56
CA GLU A 345 6.80 19.12 57.62
C GLU A 345 7.44 19.13 59.02
N SER A 346 8.73 18.81 59.12
CA SER A 346 9.48 18.79 60.37
C SER A 346 9.68 20.19 60.95
N LYS A 347 9.58 20.30 62.28
CA LYS A 347 9.81 21.55 63.04
C LYS A 347 11.19 21.62 63.69
N VAL A 348 12.10 20.71 63.33
CA VAL A 348 13.46 20.68 63.87
C VAL A 348 14.23 21.86 63.29
N GLU A 349 14.80 22.70 64.15
CA GLU A 349 15.56 23.89 63.75
C GLU A 349 16.75 23.50 62.86
N GLY A 350 16.90 24.17 61.70
CA GLY A 350 17.97 23.91 60.73
C GLY A 350 17.64 22.85 59.68
N ILE A 351 16.56 22.06 59.86
CA ILE A 351 16.13 21.05 58.89
C ILE A 351 15.58 21.67 57.60
N GLU A 352 15.17 22.95 57.65
CA GLU A 352 14.54 23.66 56.53
C GLU A 352 15.47 23.74 55.32
N THR A 353 16.79 23.79 55.54
CA THR A 353 17.81 23.81 54.48
C THR A 353 17.77 22.52 53.65
N TYR A 354 17.63 21.37 54.30
CA TYR A 354 17.53 20.06 53.65
C TYR A 354 16.18 19.90 52.93
N GLY A 355 15.09 20.39 53.54
CA GLY A 355 13.78 20.49 52.90
C GLY A 355 13.83 21.33 51.61
N GLY A 356 14.48 22.49 51.65
CA GLY A 356 14.68 23.35 50.48
C GLY A 356 15.47 22.67 49.35
N ARG A 357 16.56 21.97 49.70
CA ARG A 357 17.34 21.19 48.73
C ARG A 357 16.51 20.06 48.10
N PHE A 358 15.69 19.36 48.90
CA PHE A 358 14.76 18.36 48.38
C PHE A 358 13.77 18.96 47.38
N GLN A 359 13.16 20.12 47.68
CA GLN A 359 12.23 20.78 46.76
C GLN A 359 12.89 21.19 45.44
N GLN A 360 14.17 21.59 45.46
CA GLN A 360 14.93 21.87 44.23
C GLN A 360 15.14 20.60 43.39
N ILE A 361 15.56 19.50 44.02
CA ILE A 361 15.73 18.19 43.36
C ILE A 361 14.40 17.72 42.76
N LEU A 362 13.31 17.81 43.54
CA LEU A 362 11.98 17.43 43.07
C LEU A 362 11.49 18.33 41.92
N GLY A 363 11.78 19.63 41.99
CA GLY A 363 11.44 20.58 40.93
C GLY A 363 12.17 20.29 39.62
N SER A 364 13.40 19.81 39.67
CA SER A 364 14.20 19.52 38.47
C SER A 364 13.63 18.33 37.67
N ILE A 365 13.14 17.29 38.36
CA ILE A 365 12.55 16.11 37.72
C ILE A 365 11.11 16.39 37.24
N LYS A 366 10.29 17.10 38.01
CA LYS A 366 8.90 17.40 37.63
C LYS A 366 8.76 18.30 36.41
N LYS A 367 9.76 19.15 36.14
CA LYS A 367 9.77 20.10 35.01
C LYS A 367 10.19 19.46 33.68
N LYS A 368 10.58 18.18 33.67
CA LYS A 368 11.04 17.52 32.44
C LYS A 368 9.89 17.44 31.42
N PRO A 369 10.15 17.75 30.13
CA PRO A 369 9.09 17.94 29.14
C PRO A 369 8.60 16.64 28.49
N TYR A 370 9.23 15.49 28.77
CA TYR A 370 8.88 14.22 28.16
C TYR A 370 7.76 13.50 28.92
N ASP A 371 7.07 12.59 28.23
CA ASP A 371 6.13 11.66 28.86
C ASP A 371 6.89 10.60 29.66
N PHE A 372 6.67 10.59 30.97
CA PHE A 372 7.27 9.65 31.91
C PHE A 372 6.87 8.19 31.63
N LEU A 373 5.69 7.97 31.01
CA LEU A 373 5.20 6.65 30.61
C LEU A 373 5.68 6.22 29.22
N ASP A 374 6.39 7.06 28.45
CA ASP A 374 7.00 6.64 27.19
C ASP A 374 8.32 5.89 27.47
N GLN A 375 8.23 4.56 27.40
CA GLN A 375 9.36 3.66 27.63
C GLN A 375 10.50 3.80 26.60
N ARG A 376 10.31 4.56 25.51
CA ARG A 376 11.35 4.84 24.50
C ARG A 376 12.20 6.05 24.85
N LYS A 377 11.79 6.85 25.85
CA LYS A 377 12.53 8.05 26.27
C LYS A 377 13.67 7.67 27.20
N VAL A 378 14.87 7.54 26.63
CA VAL A 378 16.10 7.19 27.35
C VAL A 378 16.52 8.27 28.35
N ASP A 379 16.19 9.54 28.09
CA ASP A 379 16.52 10.68 28.95
C ASP A 379 15.98 10.49 30.38
N PHE A 380 14.81 9.86 30.53
CA PHE A 380 14.26 9.54 31.85
C PHE A 380 15.20 8.65 32.66
N ASP A 381 15.85 7.66 32.05
CA ASP A 381 16.70 6.74 32.79
C ASP A 381 17.96 7.45 33.31
N ILE A 382 18.48 8.41 32.54
CA ILE A 382 19.59 9.28 32.95
C ILE A 382 19.13 10.18 34.10
N ASP A 383 18.00 10.87 33.93
CA ASP A 383 17.44 11.78 34.93
C ASP A 383 17.04 11.06 36.23
N PHE A 384 16.60 9.81 36.14
CA PHE A 384 16.27 8.96 37.29
C PHE A 384 17.51 8.60 38.11
N GLU A 385 18.61 8.21 37.46
CA GLU A 385 19.86 7.91 38.18
C GLU A 385 20.48 9.17 38.79
N ASP A 386 20.42 10.31 38.10
CA ASP A 386 20.87 11.58 38.67
C ASP A 386 20.02 12.01 39.87
N PHE A 387 18.70 11.86 39.80
CA PHE A 387 17.79 12.09 40.93
C PHE A 387 18.15 11.22 42.13
N LYS A 388 18.40 9.92 41.92
CA LYS A 388 18.83 8.99 42.98
C LYS A 388 20.16 9.40 43.60
N ARG A 389 21.13 9.83 42.79
CA ARG A 389 22.43 10.32 43.28
C ARG A 389 22.25 11.54 44.17
N GLN A 390 21.50 12.54 43.70
CA GLN A 390 21.24 13.77 44.46
C GLN A 390 20.48 13.49 45.77
N LEU A 391 19.54 12.53 45.76
CA LEU A 391 18.86 12.09 46.98
C LEU A 391 19.78 11.34 47.94
N GLY A 392 20.68 10.47 47.45
CA GLY A 392 21.65 9.77 48.30
C GLY A 392 22.61 10.73 49.00
N GLU A 393 23.04 11.78 48.30
CA GLU A 393 23.83 12.87 48.91
C GLU A 393 23.03 13.64 49.97
N LEU A 394 21.75 13.91 49.70
CA LEU A 394 20.85 14.56 50.66
C LEU A 394 20.63 13.69 51.91
N GLU A 395 20.41 12.39 51.72
CA GLU A 395 20.23 11.42 52.80
C GLU A 395 21.47 11.36 53.70
N ALA A 396 22.67 11.24 53.13
CA ALA A 396 23.92 11.24 53.87
C ALA A 396 24.13 12.55 54.64
N SER A 397 23.82 13.69 54.02
CA SER A 397 23.93 15.00 54.68
C SER A 397 22.94 15.14 55.84
N THR A 398 21.72 14.63 55.66
CA THR A 398 20.67 14.65 56.68
C THR A 398 21.03 13.73 57.86
N LEU A 399 21.60 12.55 57.60
CA LEU A 399 22.06 11.63 58.64
C LEU A 399 23.20 12.24 59.46
N ASN A 400 24.15 12.90 58.81
CA ASN A 400 25.23 13.61 59.50
C ASN A 400 24.71 14.72 60.42
N PHE A 401 23.63 15.41 60.02
CA PHE A 401 23.00 16.42 60.86
C PHE A 401 22.39 15.85 62.14
N PHE A 402 21.81 14.65 62.11
CA PHE A 402 21.22 14.02 63.30
C PHE A 402 22.20 13.24 64.19
N THR A 403 23.43 13.01 63.70
CA THR A 403 24.48 12.29 64.43
C THR A 403 25.49 13.22 65.11
N LEU A 404 25.45 14.51 64.79
CA LEU A 404 26.11 15.61 65.49
C LEU A 404 25.16 16.23 66.51
#